data_AF-P0DL72-F1
#
_entry.id   AF-P0DL72-F1
#
_cell.length_a   1.000
_cell.length_b   1.000
_cell.length_c   1.000
_cell.angle_alpha   90.00
_cell.angle_beta   90.00
_cell.angle_gamma   90.00
#
_symmetry.space_group_name_H-M   'P 1'
#
loop_
_entity.id
_entity.type
_entity.pdbx_description
1 polymer ?
#
loop_
_entity_poly.entity_id
_entity_poly.type
_entity_poly.pdbx_seq_one_letter_code
_entity_poly.pdbx_strand_id
1 'polypeptide(L)' 'DCLGFMRKCIPDNDKCCRPNLVCSRTHKWCKYVF' A
#
# COMPACT_ATOMS: atom_id res chain seq x y z
N ASP A 1 -5.70 7.72 9.32
CA ASP A 1 -4.41 7.92 8.61
C ASP A 1 -4.19 6.76 7.65
N CYS A 2 -3.78 7.02 6.41
CA CYS A 2 -3.50 5.99 5.41
C CYS A 2 -2.07 6.14 4.88
N LEU A 3 -1.46 5.03 4.48
CA LEU A 3 -0.10 4.97 4.02
C LEU A 3 -0.02 5.48 2.56
N GLY A 4 0.82 6.51 2.36
CA GLY A 4 1.12 7.06 1.05
C GLY A 4 2.04 6.18 0.21
N PHE A 5 2.34 6.62 -1.02
CA PHE A 5 3.19 5.90 -1.97
C PHE A 5 4.56 5.56 -1.35
N MET A 6 5.05 4.34 -1.63
CA MET A 6 6.31 3.77 -1.13
C MET A 6 6.43 3.63 0.40
N ARG A 7 5.37 3.91 1.17
CA ARG A 7 5.37 3.59 2.61
C ARG A 7 5.28 2.09 2.80
N LYS A 8 6.07 1.57 3.75
CA LYS A 8 6.05 0.16 4.15
C LYS A 8 4.64 -0.23 4.58
N CYS A 9 4.12 -1.31 4.04
CA CYS A 9 2.78 -1.82 4.30
C CYS A 9 2.82 -3.30 4.71
N ILE A 10 1.77 -3.76 5.37
CA ILE A 10 1.59 -5.16 5.74
C ILE A 10 0.48 -5.70 4.82
N PRO A 11 0.72 -6.76 4.02
CA PRO A 11 -0.26 -7.24 3.04
C PRO A 11 -1.54 -7.80 3.68
N ASP A 12 -1.45 -8.27 4.93
CA ASP A 12 -2.58 -8.73 5.74
C ASP A 12 -3.37 -7.57 6.37
N ASN A 13 -2.72 -6.41 6.56
CA ASN A 13 -3.30 -5.21 7.15
C ASN A 13 -3.01 -4.01 6.25
N ASP A 14 -3.60 -4.03 5.05
CA ASP A 14 -3.41 -3.03 4.02
C ASP A 14 -3.99 -1.68 4.45
N LYS A 15 -3.12 -0.80 4.94
CA LYS A 15 -3.46 0.58 5.32
C LYS A 15 -3.11 1.61 4.24
N CYS A 16 -2.82 1.19 3.02
CA CYS A 16 -2.54 2.11 1.91
C CYS A 16 -3.74 3.00 1.58
N CYS A 17 -3.50 4.21 1.08
CA CYS A 17 -4.57 5.13 0.70
C CYS A 17 -5.32 4.62 -0.54
N ARG A 18 -6.32 3.77 -0.32
CA ARG A 18 -7.25 3.31 -1.35
C ARG A 18 -8.09 4.49 -1.89
N PRO A 19 -8.58 4.42 -3.14
CA PRO A 19 -8.37 3.33 -4.11
C PRO A 19 -7.05 3.44 -4.88
N ASN A 20 -6.32 4.56 -4.75
CA ASN A 20 -5.15 4.83 -5.59
C ASN A 20 -3.94 3.99 -5.22
N LEU A 21 -3.82 3.59 -3.94
CA LEU A 21 -2.69 2.83 -3.44
C LEU A 21 -3.12 1.51 -2.81
N VAL A 22 -2.38 0.44 -3.11
CA VAL A 22 -2.51 -0.89 -2.50
C VAL A 22 -1.16 -1.41 -2.04
N CYS A 23 -1.15 -2.20 -0.99
CA CYS A 23 0.06 -2.87 -0.53
C CYS A 23 0.55 -3.89 -1.57
N SER A 24 1.74 -3.66 -2.13
CA SER A 24 2.41 -4.65 -2.96
C SER A 24 2.82 -5.84 -2.10
N ARG A 25 2.22 -7.01 -2.33
CA ARG A 25 2.57 -8.25 -1.60
C ARG A 25 4.04 -8.64 -1.81
N THR A 26 4.60 -8.36 -2.99
CA THR A 26 5.99 -8.66 -3.35
C THR A 26 6.97 -7.72 -2.65
N HIS A 27 6.73 -6.41 -2.73
CA HIS A 27 7.68 -5.40 -2.27
C HIS A 27 7.41 -4.88 -0.84
N LYS A 28 6.24 -5.19 -0.26
CA LYS A 28 5.80 -4.77 1.08
C LYS A 28 5.76 -3.23 1.25
N TRP A 29 5.40 -2.51 0.19
CA TRP A 29 5.13 -1.07 0.20
C TRP A 29 3.85 -0.70 -0.55
N CYS A 30 3.28 0.47 -0.27
CA CYS A 30 2.13 0.98 -1.00
C CYS A 30 2.53 1.40 -2.42
N LYS A 31 1.93 0.75 -3.42
CA LYS A 31 2.11 1.09 -4.84
C LYS A 31 0.81 1.60 -5.45
N TYR A 32 0.91 2.33 -6.55
CA TYR A 32 -0.28 2.71 -7.31
C TYR A 32 -0.99 1.49 -7.91
N VAL A 33 -2.32 1.54 -7.87
CA VAL A 33 -3.20 0.66 -8.64
C VAL A 33 -3.24 1.25 -10.06
N PHE A 34 -2.51 0.63 -10.99
CA PHE A 34 -2.70 0.83 -12.42
C PHE A 34 -3.57 -0.31 -12.96
#